data_AF-D8M3I6-F1
#
_entry.id   AF-D8M3I6-F1
#
_cell.length_a   1.000
_cell.length_b   1.000
_cell.length_c   1.000
_cell.angle_alpha   90.00
_cell.angle_beta   90.00
_cell.angle_gamma   90.00
#
_symmetry.space_group_name_H-M   'P 1'
#
loop_
_entity.id
_entity.type
_entity.pdbx_description
1 polymer ?
#
loop_
_entity_poly.entity_id
_entity_poly.type
_entity_poly.pdbx_seq_one_letter_code
_entity_poly.pdbx_strand_id
1 'polypeptide(L)'
;MSFIILVLLLLYPFCSGTHSLFCLFFRASALYNGSQTVEYHVTAVEILFSFKLQDCQTIIDSHISGYCFCGENWRSSLLKINHPPTTCFQECRKCVGWRATEGCSPYSKRDETHDLPCEAVVPSSLPGYCLCENGRRTAFSDCRHPPFTCQKLCASLPRSDCPLFDSSLRSNSAKGCSGSVTLQNRMKESVQVMWVSDVGTEALLSEIHPIGSYTISGVCVPFSFRVYGRNHKLLFQRSLQSADSLHFPITDCYEEPQPLAQALSYSLRSKGASIDFRWPLRSEAKQARDERFTMGISVESMYRDLNQTFTWSRDIDCPYCKAELNRNGLPCRRCNGKGTERVAHRGVTMEFECPLCHGVGRVSKRSSFSCPYCNVLFFIRPRLIDRIRMFSTKW
;
A
#
# COMPACT_ATOMS: atom_id res chain seq x y z
N MET A 1 60.06 35.08 23.66
CA MET A 1 59.85 34.91 22.21
C MET A 1 59.64 33.42 21.99
N SER A 2 58.47 32.89 22.34
CA SER A 2 57.20 33.03 21.58
C SER A 2 57.31 32.37 20.22
N PHE A 3 56.87 31.13 20.11
CA PHE A 3 55.46 30.69 19.93
C PHE A 3 55.13 30.69 18.42
N ILE A 4 54.37 29.68 17.98
CA ILE A 4 53.83 29.46 16.61
C ILE A 4 54.59 28.40 15.78
N ILE A 5 54.80 27.20 16.30
CA ILE A 5 54.79 25.95 15.49
C ILE A 5 54.27 24.81 16.36
N LEU A 6 53.05 24.93 16.93
CA LEU A 6 52.38 23.79 17.58
C LEU A 6 50.87 23.99 17.75
N VAL A 7 50.16 24.53 16.74
CA VAL A 7 48.69 24.65 16.79
C VAL A 7 48.07 24.42 15.40
N LEU A 8 48.38 23.27 14.77
CA LEU A 8 47.66 22.78 13.59
C LEU A 8 47.13 21.35 13.79
N LEU A 9 46.92 20.96 15.06
CA LEU A 9 46.37 19.64 15.43
C LEU A 9 45.08 19.71 16.29
N LEU A 10 44.43 20.88 16.43
CA LEU A 10 43.29 21.04 17.34
C LEU A 10 42.10 21.82 16.75
N LEU A 11 41.73 21.59 15.48
CA LEU A 11 40.44 22.10 14.92
C LEU A 11 39.76 21.09 13.98
N TYR A 12 39.81 19.81 14.32
CA TYR A 12 38.74 18.88 13.94
C TYR A 12 37.96 18.55 15.21
N PRO A 13 36.77 19.13 15.45
CA PRO A 13 35.80 18.35 16.19
C PRO A 13 35.49 17.20 15.24
N PHE A 14 36.13 16.05 15.47
CA PHE A 14 35.62 14.78 15.01
C PHE A 14 34.20 14.67 15.56
N CYS A 15 33.22 15.14 14.78
CA CYS A 15 31.87 14.64 14.81
C CYS A 15 31.99 13.12 14.59
N SER A 16 32.18 12.42 15.69
CA SER A 16 32.13 10.96 15.78
C SER A 16 30.66 10.54 15.82
N GLY A 17 29.83 11.19 15.01
CA GLY A 17 28.47 10.77 14.75
C GLY A 17 28.54 9.84 13.56
N THR A 18 28.06 8.63 13.71
CA THR A 18 27.89 7.69 12.59
C THR A 18 27.06 8.37 11.52
N HIS A 19 27.71 8.92 10.48
CA HIS A 19 27.02 9.41 9.29
C HIS A 19 26.37 8.20 8.61
N SER A 20 25.11 7.97 8.97
CA SER A 20 24.22 7.10 8.25
C SER A 20 24.02 7.71 6.85
N LEU A 21 24.14 6.90 5.79
CA LEU A 21 23.87 7.29 4.39
C LEU A 21 22.51 7.97 4.17
N PHE A 22 21.63 7.95 5.17
CA PHE A 22 20.24 8.38 5.09
C PHE A 22 19.97 9.73 5.76
N CYS A 23 20.87 10.25 6.61
CA CYS A 23 20.65 11.52 7.31
C CYS A 23 21.96 12.29 7.51
N LEU A 24 21.90 13.61 7.26
CA LEU A 24 23.04 14.52 7.41
C LEU A 24 22.98 15.25 8.75
N PHE A 25 21.92 16.01 9.04
CA PHE A 25 21.76 16.76 10.30
C PHE A 25 20.34 17.33 10.47
N PHE A 26 19.99 17.74 11.70
CA PHE A 26 18.80 18.54 11.97
C PHE A 26 19.10 20.04 11.92
N ARG A 27 18.22 20.85 11.33
CA ARG A 27 18.26 22.32 11.40
C ARG A 27 17.03 22.87 12.11
N ALA A 28 17.24 23.41 13.31
CA ALA A 28 16.22 24.14 14.05
C ALA A 28 15.89 25.48 13.37
N SER A 29 14.61 25.83 13.33
CA SER A 29 14.09 27.12 12.83
C SER A 29 13.49 27.99 13.93
N ALA A 30 12.94 27.39 15.00
CA ALA A 30 12.47 28.12 16.18
C ALA A 30 12.42 27.22 17.41
N LEU A 31 12.53 27.83 18.60
CA LEU A 31 12.30 27.18 19.89
C LEU A 31 11.10 27.79 20.61
N TYR A 32 10.30 26.94 21.27
CA TYR A 32 9.23 27.38 22.14
C TYR A 32 9.59 27.11 23.60
N ASN A 33 9.70 28.16 24.41
CA ASN A 33 10.09 28.04 25.83
C ASN A 33 8.90 28.21 26.79
N GLY A 34 7.68 27.89 26.35
CA GLY A 34 6.46 27.96 27.16
C GLY A 34 5.77 29.33 27.19
N SER A 35 6.46 30.43 26.86
CA SER A 35 5.89 31.79 26.87
C SER A 35 6.01 32.55 25.54
N GLN A 36 7.05 32.28 24.74
CA GLN A 36 7.32 32.93 23.46
C GLN A 36 8.01 31.95 22.49
N THR A 37 7.75 32.13 21.19
CA THR A 37 8.49 31.47 20.10
C THR A 37 9.66 32.34 19.69
N VAL A 38 10.89 31.84 19.85
CA VAL A 38 12.09 32.52 19.38
C VAL A 38 12.44 31.99 18.00
N GLU A 39 12.26 32.81 16.96
CA GLU A 39 12.67 32.49 15.59
C GLU A 39 14.16 32.76 15.39
N TYR A 40 14.86 31.83 14.75
CA TYR A 40 16.27 32.02 14.38
C TYR A 40 16.34 32.71 13.01
N HIS A 41 16.63 34.01 12.99
CA HIS A 41 16.90 34.73 11.74
C HIS A 41 18.36 34.52 11.29
N VAL A 42 18.53 34.01 10.07
CA VAL A 42 19.84 33.74 9.49
C VAL A 42 20.47 35.04 9.01
N THR A 43 21.45 35.58 9.75
CA THR A 43 22.41 36.54 9.20
C THR A 43 23.68 35.79 8.78
N ALA A 44 24.29 36.21 7.67
CA ALA A 44 25.41 35.51 7.02
C ALA A 44 26.68 35.35 7.89
N VAL A 45 26.72 35.99 9.06
CA VAL A 45 27.89 36.06 9.95
C VAL A 45 27.91 34.91 10.98
N GLU A 46 26.79 34.23 11.23
CA GLU A 46 26.71 33.08 12.15
C GLU A 46 27.04 31.71 11.50
N ILE A 47 27.51 31.70 10.25
CA ILE A 47 27.82 30.45 9.52
C ILE A 47 29.02 29.69 10.12
N LEU A 48 29.84 30.35 10.96
CA LEU A 48 31.10 29.77 11.45
C LEU A 48 31.10 29.31 12.90
N PHE A 49 30.16 29.73 13.75
CA PHE A 49 30.17 29.37 15.18
C PHE A 49 28.74 29.21 15.73
N SER A 50 28.41 27.98 16.15
CA SER A 50 27.25 27.60 16.99
C SER A 50 25.87 27.42 16.33
N PHE A 51 25.78 26.61 15.27
CA PHE A 51 24.55 25.84 15.05
C PHE A 51 24.61 24.56 15.89
N LYS A 52 23.61 24.31 16.76
CA LYS A 52 23.38 22.98 17.35
C LYS A 52 22.97 22.02 16.23
N LEU A 53 23.94 21.57 15.44
CA LEU A 53 23.80 20.44 14.54
C LEU A 53 23.62 19.21 15.43
N GLN A 54 22.36 18.78 15.58
CA GLN A 54 22.07 17.56 16.30
C GLN A 54 22.35 16.36 15.39
N ASP A 55 23.02 15.34 15.95
CA ASP A 55 23.22 14.05 15.31
C ASP A 55 21.85 13.48 14.89
N CYS A 56 21.82 12.77 13.77
CA CYS A 56 20.64 12.11 13.23
C CYS A 56 19.87 11.22 14.22
N GLN A 57 20.54 10.68 15.25
CA GLN A 57 19.88 9.88 16.29
C GLN A 57 19.41 10.69 17.50
N THR A 58 19.73 11.98 17.56
CA THR A 58 19.29 12.86 18.65
C THR A 58 17.77 13.00 18.62
N ILE A 59 17.15 12.85 19.79
CA ILE A 59 15.72 13.09 19.95
C ILE A 59 15.46 14.59 19.80
N ILE A 60 14.67 14.92 18.79
CA ILE A 60 14.09 16.22 18.57
C ILE A 60 12.84 16.28 19.44
N ASP A 61 12.91 17.15 20.44
CA ASP A 61 11.85 17.37 21.42
C ASP A 61 10.68 18.16 20.81
N SER A 62 9.47 17.92 21.32
CA SER A 62 8.23 18.54 20.84
C SER A 62 8.23 20.07 20.82
N HIS A 63 9.09 20.72 21.61
CA HIS A 63 9.16 22.18 21.71
C HIS A 63 10.06 22.83 20.64
N ILE A 64 10.66 22.04 19.76
CA ILE A 64 11.61 22.49 18.74
C ILE A 64 10.93 22.41 17.37
N SER A 65 11.02 23.48 16.57
CA SER A 65 10.63 23.44 15.17
C SER A 65 11.85 23.44 14.26
N GLY A 66 11.74 22.80 13.11
CA GLY A 66 12.87 22.69 12.18
C GLY A 66 12.64 21.64 11.11
N TYR A 67 13.69 21.29 10.39
CA TYR A 67 13.64 20.25 9.37
C TYR A 67 14.98 19.49 9.31
N CYS A 68 14.91 18.24 8.89
CA CYS A 68 16.06 17.37 8.73
C CYS A 68 16.64 17.48 7.34
N PHE A 69 17.96 17.57 7.23
CA PHE A 69 18.69 17.37 5.99
C PHE A 69 19.06 15.90 5.89
N CYS A 70 18.60 15.26 4.82
CA CYS A 70 18.70 13.83 4.61
C CYS A 70 19.80 13.49 3.59
N GLY A 71 20.17 12.21 3.49
CA GLY A 71 21.05 11.74 2.41
C GLY A 71 20.51 12.12 1.04
N GLU A 72 21.38 12.26 0.04
CA GLU A 72 21.01 12.73 -1.32
C GLU A 72 20.49 14.19 -1.38
N ASN A 73 20.84 15.03 -0.40
CA ASN A 73 20.63 16.48 -0.37
C ASN A 73 19.14 16.95 -0.40
N TRP A 74 18.21 16.14 0.09
CA TRP A 74 16.82 16.57 0.29
C TRP A 74 16.51 16.90 1.76
N ARG A 75 15.37 17.54 2.02
CA ARG A 75 14.94 17.96 3.36
C ARG A 75 13.59 17.37 3.75
N SER A 76 13.45 16.95 5.01
CA SER A 76 12.17 16.52 5.56
C SER A 76 11.15 17.66 5.58
N SER A 77 9.88 17.29 5.76
CA SER A 77 8.83 18.26 6.10
C SER A 77 9.20 19.03 7.39
N LEU A 78 8.75 20.28 7.50
CA LEU A 78 8.93 21.11 8.71
C LEU A 78 8.22 20.45 9.90
N LEU A 79 9.00 20.06 10.90
CA LEU A 79 8.54 19.73 12.23
C LEU A 79 8.04 21.01 12.88
N LYS A 80 6.73 21.07 13.16
CA LYS A 80 6.10 22.17 13.89
C LYS A 80 6.18 21.91 15.40
N ILE A 81 6.12 22.96 16.21
CA ILE A 81 5.99 22.85 17.67
C ILE A 81 4.80 21.93 18.02
N ASN A 82 4.93 21.18 19.11
CA ASN A 82 4.02 20.13 19.58
C ASN A 82 3.99 18.88 18.69
N HIS A 83 5.08 18.57 18.00
CA HIS A 83 5.24 17.27 17.32
C HIS A 83 5.61 16.17 18.33
N PRO A 84 5.26 14.89 18.08
CA PRO A 84 5.76 13.79 18.91
C PRO A 84 7.30 13.73 18.84
N PRO A 85 8.01 13.40 19.93
CA PRO A 85 9.46 13.28 19.92
C PRO A 85 9.92 12.35 18.79
N THR A 86 10.82 12.83 17.94
CA THR A 86 11.28 12.11 16.74
C THR A 86 12.78 12.32 16.54
N THR A 87 13.39 11.63 15.59
CA THR A 87 14.81 11.81 15.24
C THR A 87 14.92 12.08 13.75
N CYS A 88 15.98 12.77 13.30
CA CYS A 88 16.16 12.94 11.86
C CYS A 88 16.38 11.62 11.13
N PHE A 89 16.95 10.63 11.81
CA PHE A 89 17.01 9.28 11.28
C PHE A 89 15.62 8.69 11.00
N GLN A 90 14.64 8.87 11.88
CA GLN A 90 13.26 8.44 11.66
C GLN A 90 12.53 9.28 10.62
N GLU A 91 12.74 10.60 10.62
CA GLU A 91 12.11 11.49 9.64
C GLU A 91 12.64 11.26 8.22
N CYS A 92 13.95 11.00 8.06
CA CYS A 92 14.58 10.71 6.78
C CYS A 92 14.34 9.27 6.27
N ARG A 93 13.80 8.35 7.09
CA ARG A 93 13.57 6.93 6.71
C ARG A 93 12.14 6.58 6.28
N LYS A 94 11.19 7.53 6.32
CA LYS A 94 9.77 7.24 6.00
C LYS A 94 9.51 6.90 4.54
N CYS A 95 10.40 7.28 3.62
CA CYS A 95 10.27 7.04 2.19
C CYS A 95 11.66 6.89 1.56
N VAL A 96 11.82 5.97 0.60
CA VAL A 96 13.08 5.77 -0.14
C VAL A 96 13.00 6.41 -1.54
N GLY A 97 11.81 6.49 -2.12
CA GLY A 97 11.54 7.21 -3.36
C GLY A 97 10.68 6.43 -4.35
N TRP A 98 10.48 7.02 -5.51
CA TRP A 98 9.84 6.39 -6.66
C TRP A 98 10.80 5.43 -7.34
N ARG A 99 10.29 4.25 -7.70
CA ARG A 99 10.99 3.25 -8.50
C ARG A 99 10.28 3.12 -9.83
N ALA A 100 10.83 3.75 -10.85
CA ALA A 100 10.27 3.75 -12.19
C ALA A 100 10.47 2.38 -12.85
N THR A 101 9.60 2.07 -13.79
CA THR A 101 9.59 0.79 -14.50
C THR A 101 9.39 0.99 -16.00
N GLU A 102 9.80 0.02 -16.80
CA GLU A 102 9.71 0.07 -18.26
C GLU A 102 8.34 -0.38 -18.76
N GLY A 103 7.76 0.32 -19.74
CA GLY A 103 6.42 0.02 -20.22
C GLY A 103 5.37 0.31 -19.15
N CYS A 104 4.13 0.58 -19.55
CA CYS A 104 3.07 1.09 -18.66
C CYS A 104 2.55 0.08 -17.62
N SER A 105 3.44 -0.52 -16.83
CA SER A 105 3.18 -1.52 -15.81
C SER A 105 4.17 -1.36 -14.65
N PRO A 106 3.68 -1.16 -13.41
CA PRO A 106 4.52 -0.99 -12.22
C PRO A 106 5.25 -2.28 -11.78
N TYR A 107 5.03 -3.39 -12.48
CA TYR A 107 5.61 -4.71 -12.21
C TYR A 107 6.66 -5.11 -13.25
N SER A 108 7.00 -4.20 -14.17
CA SER A 108 7.98 -4.42 -15.21
C SER A 108 9.40 -4.26 -14.67
N LYS A 109 10.39 -4.39 -15.56
CA LYS A 109 11.79 -4.13 -15.25
C LYS A 109 11.96 -2.70 -14.75
N ARG A 110 12.81 -2.51 -13.75
CA ARG A 110 13.13 -1.18 -13.19
C ARG A 110 13.87 -0.33 -14.22
N ASP A 111 13.48 0.93 -14.31
CA ASP A 111 14.15 1.97 -15.10
C ASP A 111 14.78 2.99 -14.16
N GLU A 112 16.05 2.78 -13.82
CA GLU A 112 16.74 3.57 -12.80
C GLU A 112 16.95 5.03 -13.21
N THR A 113 16.90 5.33 -14.51
CA THR A 113 17.13 6.69 -15.02
C THR A 113 15.96 7.63 -14.72
N HIS A 114 14.78 7.08 -14.45
CA HIS A 114 13.57 7.81 -14.13
C HIS A 114 13.11 7.63 -12.68
N ASP A 115 13.96 7.10 -11.81
CA ASP A 115 13.69 7.10 -10.37
C ASP A 115 13.62 8.54 -9.86
N LEU A 116 12.70 8.78 -8.91
CA LEU A 116 12.45 10.11 -8.36
C LEU A 116 12.60 10.10 -6.83
N PRO A 117 13.08 11.19 -6.21
CA PRO A 117 13.10 11.33 -4.76
C PRO A 117 11.67 11.44 -4.21
N CYS A 118 11.53 11.36 -2.88
CA CYS A 118 10.23 11.26 -2.22
C CYS A 118 9.31 12.47 -2.40
N GLU A 119 9.89 13.67 -2.51
CA GLU A 119 9.18 14.95 -2.66
C GLU A 119 8.86 15.26 -4.12
N ALA A 120 9.54 14.61 -5.07
CA ALA A 120 9.31 14.83 -6.48
C ALA A 120 7.90 14.34 -6.86
N VAL A 121 7.23 15.15 -7.67
CA VAL A 121 5.92 14.82 -8.21
C VAL A 121 6.12 13.76 -9.29
N VAL A 122 5.58 12.57 -9.06
CA VAL A 122 5.49 11.51 -10.07
C VAL A 122 4.45 11.94 -11.10
N PRO A 123 4.82 12.18 -12.37
CA PRO A 123 3.89 12.61 -13.39
C PRO A 123 3.01 11.44 -13.85
N SER A 124 1.84 11.77 -14.41
CA SER A 124 0.82 10.78 -14.79
C SER A 124 1.31 9.65 -15.70
N SER A 125 2.28 9.97 -16.55
CA SER A 125 2.79 9.12 -17.62
C SER A 125 3.91 8.17 -17.19
N LEU A 126 4.36 8.23 -15.94
CA LEU A 126 5.55 7.50 -15.49
C LEU A 126 5.15 6.29 -14.63
N PRO A 127 5.31 5.04 -15.12
CA PRO A 127 4.90 3.85 -14.40
C PRO A 127 5.94 3.43 -13.36
N GLY A 128 5.49 2.79 -12.28
CA GLY A 128 6.36 2.39 -11.18
C GLY A 128 5.65 2.27 -9.85
N TYR A 129 6.41 2.30 -8.76
CA TYR A 129 5.88 2.22 -7.41
C TYR A 129 6.71 3.05 -6.43
N CYS A 130 6.11 3.45 -5.32
CA CYS A 130 6.82 4.07 -4.21
C CYS A 130 7.43 2.99 -3.32
N LEU A 131 8.75 3.08 -3.10
CA LEU A 131 9.47 2.28 -2.13
C LEU A 131 9.53 3.06 -0.80
N CYS A 132 8.97 2.45 0.25
CA CYS A 132 8.90 3.00 1.59
C CYS A 132 9.84 2.22 2.55
N GLU A 133 9.78 2.57 3.83
CA GLU A 133 10.54 1.89 4.88
C GLU A 133 10.28 0.37 4.90
N ASN A 134 11.27 -0.41 5.36
CA ASN A 134 11.21 -1.87 5.51
C ASN A 134 10.88 -2.65 4.23
N GLY A 135 11.18 -2.06 3.06
CA GLY A 135 10.92 -2.68 1.76
C GLY A 135 9.45 -2.66 1.36
N ARG A 136 8.59 -1.97 2.12
CA ARG A 136 7.17 -1.81 1.79
C ARG A 136 7.02 -1.05 0.49
N ARG A 137 6.15 -1.53 -0.39
CA ARG A 137 5.80 -0.86 -1.64
C ARG A 137 4.35 -0.39 -1.63
N THR A 138 4.11 0.74 -2.26
CA THR A 138 2.77 1.31 -2.45
C THR A 138 2.71 2.06 -3.77
N ALA A 139 1.55 2.59 -4.12
CA ALA A 139 1.39 3.45 -5.29
C ALA A 139 1.79 2.80 -6.62
N PHE A 140 1.53 1.49 -6.77
CA PHE A 140 1.75 0.78 -8.02
C PHE A 140 0.93 1.45 -9.13
N SER A 141 1.60 2.16 -10.03
CA SER A 141 0.96 3.02 -11.02
C SER A 141 1.43 2.70 -12.45
N ASP A 142 0.51 2.79 -13.40
CA ASP A 142 0.77 2.63 -14.84
C ASP A 142 1.18 3.98 -15.48
N CYS A 143 0.98 4.18 -16.78
CA CYS A 143 1.24 5.49 -17.41
C CYS A 143 0.01 6.43 -17.39
N ARG A 144 -1.00 6.15 -16.58
CA ARG A 144 -2.22 6.96 -16.55
C ARG A 144 -2.68 7.20 -15.13
N HIS A 145 -1.85 7.61 -14.19
CA HIS A 145 -2.29 7.91 -12.82
C HIS A 145 -2.36 9.41 -12.53
N PRO A 146 -3.12 9.90 -11.54
CA PRO A 146 -3.00 11.30 -11.14
C PRO A 146 -1.61 11.57 -10.54
N PRO A 147 -1.05 12.78 -10.68
CA PRO A 147 0.24 13.11 -10.07
C PRO A 147 0.20 13.02 -8.54
N PHE A 148 1.28 12.51 -7.94
CA PHE A 148 1.43 12.37 -6.48
C PHE A 148 2.89 12.40 -6.06
N THR A 149 3.16 12.39 -4.75
CA THR A 149 4.51 12.24 -4.19
C THR A 149 4.61 10.98 -3.34
N CYS A 150 5.75 10.31 -3.37
CA CYS A 150 5.95 9.11 -2.56
C CYS A 150 5.98 9.40 -1.06
N GLN A 151 6.45 10.59 -0.66
CA GLN A 151 6.40 11.04 0.73
C GLN A 151 4.98 10.97 1.30
N LYS A 152 3.98 11.46 0.55
CA LYS A 152 2.58 11.44 0.98
C LYS A 152 2.03 10.02 1.06
N LEU A 153 2.33 9.18 0.07
CA LEU A 153 1.77 7.83 0.00
C LEU A 153 2.39 6.90 1.03
N CYS A 154 3.71 6.96 1.24
CA CYS A 154 4.37 6.21 2.30
C CYS A 154 3.90 6.64 3.69
N ALA A 155 3.70 7.95 3.93
CA ALA A 155 3.18 8.44 5.22
C ALA A 155 1.74 8.01 5.51
N SER A 156 0.98 7.58 4.49
CA SER A 156 -0.38 7.08 4.65
C SER A 156 -0.47 5.59 4.98
N LEU A 157 0.65 4.86 4.91
CA LEU A 157 0.66 3.42 5.18
C LEU A 157 0.48 3.14 6.69
N PRO A 158 -0.22 2.05 7.04
CA PRO A 158 -0.27 1.59 8.42
C PRO A 158 1.13 1.27 8.96
N ARG A 159 1.33 1.43 10.27
CA ARG A 159 2.63 1.22 10.90
C ARG A 159 2.98 -0.26 11.07
N SER A 160 2.03 -1.08 11.51
CA SER A 160 2.20 -2.53 11.68
C SER A 160 2.01 -3.28 10.37
N ASP A 161 2.72 -4.39 10.17
CA ASP A 161 2.40 -5.36 9.12
C ASP A 161 1.24 -6.26 9.55
N CYS A 162 0.45 -6.72 8.59
CA CYS A 162 -0.61 -7.67 8.87
C CYS A 162 -0.02 -9.02 9.30
N PRO A 163 -0.65 -9.71 10.27
CA PRO A 163 -0.17 -11.01 10.68
C PRO A 163 -0.28 -12.01 9.51
N LEU A 164 0.71 -12.90 9.41
CA LEU A 164 0.60 -14.06 8.54
C LEU A 164 -0.50 -14.98 9.07
N PHE A 165 -1.30 -15.55 8.17
CA PHE A 165 -2.33 -16.51 8.57
C PHE A 165 -1.69 -17.72 9.27
N ASP A 166 -2.03 -17.91 10.54
CA ASP A 166 -1.54 -19.05 11.31
C ASP A 166 -2.62 -20.14 11.35
N SER A 167 -2.40 -21.19 10.58
CA SER A 167 -3.31 -22.34 10.47
C SER A 167 -3.31 -23.26 11.70
N SER A 168 -2.45 -23.03 12.69
CA SER A 168 -2.31 -23.85 13.89
C SER A 168 -3.18 -23.40 15.08
N LEU A 169 -3.77 -22.19 15.02
CA LEU A 169 -4.63 -21.67 16.10
C LEU A 169 -5.80 -22.62 16.37
N ARG A 170 -6.03 -22.97 17.64
CA ARG A 170 -7.16 -23.78 18.08
C ARG A 170 -7.74 -23.27 19.40
N SER A 171 -9.04 -23.45 19.61
CA SER A 171 -9.66 -23.26 20.93
C SER A 171 -10.05 -24.61 21.52
N ASN A 172 -9.29 -25.09 22.49
CA ASN A 172 -9.44 -26.42 23.07
C ASN A 172 -10.00 -26.24 24.47
N SER A 173 -11.29 -25.92 24.59
CA SER A 173 -11.90 -25.52 25.86
C SER A 173 -11.81 -26.63 26.92
N ALA A 174 -11.06 -26.41 28.01
CA ALA A 174 -11.15 -27.25 29.21
C ALA A 174 -10.75 -26.59 30.55
N LYS A 175 -10.15 -25.38 30.59
CA LYS A 175 -9.70 -24.77 31.86
C LYS A 175 -9.87 -23.24 31.88
N GLY A 176 -10.16 -22.70 33.07
CA GLY A 176 -10.03 -21.27 33.39
C GLY A 176 -11.03 -20.33 32.69
N CYS A 177 -12.33 -20.58 32.77
CA CYS A 177 -13.36 -19.77 32.11
C CYS A 177 -13.75 -18.49 32.89
N SER A 178 -12.76 -17.70 33.31
CA SER A 178 -12.97 -16.48 34.11
C SER A 178 -12.55 -15.19 33.40
N GLY A 179 -11.92 -15.29 32.22
CA GLY A 179 -11.37 -14.14 31.52
C GLY A 179 -12.41 -13.35 30.72
N SER A 180 -12.02 -12.14 30.33
CA SER A 180 -12.80 -11.31 29.40
C SER A 180 -11.90 -10.67 28.35
N VAL A 181 -12.42 -10.54 27.13
CA VAL A 181 -11.69 -9.97 26.01
C VAL A 181 -12.50 -8.85 25.42
N THR A 182 -11.99 -7.63 25.51
CA THR A 182 -12.61 -6.45 24.88
C THR A 182 -11.87 -6.10 23.61
N LEU A 183 -12.59 -6.13 22.50
CA LEU A 183 -12.13 -5.72 21.18
C LEU A 183 -12.70 -4.34 20.87
N GLN A 184 -11.83 -3.37 20.59
CA GLN A 184 -12.25 -2.01 20.23
C GLN A 184 -11.92 -1.73 18.77
N ASN A 185 -12.94 -1.51 17.95
CA ASN A 185 -12.76 -1.19 16.54
C ASN A 185 -12.37 0.29 16.35
N ARG A 186 -11.10 0.55 16.01
CA ARG A 186 -10.60 1.90 15.63
C ARG A 186 -10.53 2.10 14.12
N MET A 187 -11.03 1.14 13.34
CA MET A 187 -11.15 1.25 11.89
C MET A 187 -12.30 2.18 11.51
N LYS A 188 -12.26 2.68 10.28
CA LYS A 188 -13.36 3.44 9.67
C LYS A 188 -14.47 2.54 9.12
N GLU A 189 -14.26 1.23 9.12
CA GLU A 189 -15.16 0.22 8.55
C GLU A 189 -15.49 -0.84 9.61
N SER A 190 -16.56 -1.61 9.39
CA SER A 190 -16.87 -2.77 10.24
C SER A 190 -15.77 -3.82 10.18
N VAL A 191 -15.57 -4.54 11.27
CA VAL A 191 -14.66 -5.69 11.35
C VAL A 191 -15.40 -6.93 11.83
N GLN A 192 -15.05 -8.08 11.29
CA GLN A 192 -15.63 -9.38 11.64
C GLN A 192 -14.71 -10.13 12.58
N VAL A 193 -15.25 -10.55 13.72
CA VAL A 193 -14.54 -11.36 14.71
C VAL A 193 -14.95 -12.80 14.54
N MET A 194 -13.97 -13.66 14.28
CA MET A 194 -14.16 -15.09 14.07
C MET A 194 -13.55 -15.87 15.24
N TRP A 195 -14.32 -16.73 15.88
CA TRP A 195 -13.81 -17.74 16.79
C TRP A 195 -13.18 -18.88 15.98
N VAL A 196 -12.07 -19.46 16.48
CA VAL A 196 -11.42 -20.62 15.87
C VAL A 196 -11.63 -21.83 16.76
N SER A 197 -12.26 -22.89 16.24
CA SER A 197 -12.57 -24.11 16.98
C SER A 197 -11.35 -24.97 17.30
N ASP A 198 -11.58 -26.06 18.04
CA ASP A 198 -10.62 -27.13 18.35
C ASP A 198 -10.14 -27.90 17.11
N VAL A 199 -10.93 -27.89 16.03
CA VAL A 199 -10.57 -28.44 14.71
C VAL A 199 -10.08 -27.38 13.72
N GLY A 200 -10.04 -26.10 14.12
CA GLY A 200 -9.54 -25.00 13.31
C GLY A 200 -10.56 -24.38 12.35
N THR A 201 -11.83 -24.74 12.45
CA THR A 201 -12.93 -24.09 11.72
C THR A 201 -13.23 -22.73 12.32
N GLU A 202 -13.60 -21.78 11.45
CA GLU A 202 -13.96 -20.43 11.87
C GLU A 202 -15.48 -20.28 11.98
N ALA A 203 -15.94 -19.65 13.06
CA ALA A 203 -17.34 -19.24 13.22
C ALA A 203 -17.44 -17.75 13.54
N LEU A 204 -18.39 -17.06 12.92
CA LEU A 204 -18.62 -15.64 13.17
C LEU A 204 -19.13 -15.44 14.60
N LEU A 205 -18.38 -14.65 15.37
CA LEU A 205 -18.69 -14.32 16.76
C LEU A 205 -19.44 -12.98 16.83
N SER A 206 -18.95 -11.97 16.12
CA SER A 206 -19.56 -10.64 16.09
C SER A 206 -19.06 -9.83 14.90
N GLU A 207 -19.84 -8.84 14.48
CA GLU A 207 -19.40 -7.76 13.60
C GLU A 207 -19.37 -6.45 14.41
N ILE A 208 -18.20 -5.84 14.54
CA ILE A 208 -18.02 -4.60 15.29
C ILE A 208 -18.04 -3.43 14.32
N HIS A 209 -19.08 -2.60 14.39
CA HIS A 209 -19.18 -1.37 13.61
C HIS A 209 -18.06 -0.35 13.94
N PRO A 210 -17.81 0.65 13.07
CA PRO A 210 -16.78 1.66 13.29
C PRO A 210 -16.93 2.35 14.65
N ILE A 211 -15.82 2.54 15.38
CA ILE A 211 -15.78 3.18 16.71
C ILE A 211 -16.53 2.36 17.80
N GLY A 212 -16.99 1.14 17.47
CA GLY A 212 -17.64 0.23 18.41
C GLY A 212 -16.65 -0.60 19.24
N SER A 213 -17.18 -1.26 20.27
CA SER A 213 -16.45 -2.25 21.06
C SER A 213 -17.30 -3.48 21.31
N TYR A 214 -16.66 -4.64 21.42
CA TYR A 214 -17.31 -5.90 21.74
C TYR A 214 -16.53 -6.63 22.83
N THR A 215 -17.22 -7.07 23.87
CA THR A 215 -16.61 -7.80 24.99
C THR A 215 -17.12 -9.22 25.03
N ILE A 216 -16.18 -10.16 25.04
CA ILE A 216 -16.44 -11.59 25.25
C ILE A 216 -16.15 -11.87 26.72
N SER A 217 -17.15 -12.33 27.46
CA SER A 217 -17.02 -12.69 28.88
C SER A 217 -16.99 -14.21 29.04
N GLY A 218 -16.33 -14.70 30.10
CA GLY A 218 -16.28 -16.13 30.41
C GLY A 218 -15.38 -16.90 29.43
N VAL A 219 -14.30 -16.28 28.97
CA VAL A 219 -13.39 -16.88 28.00
C VAL A 219 -12.60 -18.02 28.65
N CYS A 220 -12.78 -19.24 28.12
CA CYS A 220 -12.00 -20.43 28.51
C CYS A 220 -10.73 -20.53 27.67
N VAL A 221 -9.61 -20.95 28.26
CA VAL A 221 -8.33 -21.07 27.55
C VAL A 221 -7.98 -22.51 27.17
N PRO A 222 -7.27 -22.72 26.03
CA PRO A 222 -6.87 -21.71 25.06
C PRO A 222 -8.06 -21.16 24.25
N PHE A 223 -8.11 -19.84 24.06
CA PHE A 223 -9.12 -19.16 23.25
C PHE A 223 -8.48 -18.49 22.04
N SER A 224 -8.78 -19.02 20.87
CA SER A 224 -8.25 -18.53 19.60
C SER A 224 -9.31 -17.81 18.79
N PHE A 225 -8.96 -16.64 18.28
CA PHE A 225 -9.83 -15.83 17.43
C PHE A 225 -9.04 -15.07 16.38
N ARG A 226 -9.74 -14.69 15.31
CA ARG A 226 -9.24 -13.86 14.22
C ARG A 226 -10.16 -12.67 14.02
N VAL A 227 -9.61 -11.57 13.53
CA VAL A 227 -10.38 -10.38 13.14
C VAL A 227 -10.07 -10.07 11.69
N TYR A 228 -11.12 -10.04 10.88
CA TYR A 228 -11.04 -9.68 9.48
C TYR A 228 -11.61 -8.29 9.26
N GLY A 229 -10.89 -7.49 8.48
CA GLY A 229 -11.41 -6.27 7.92
C GLY A 229 -12.14 -6.52 6.61
N ARG A 230 -12.25 -5.46 5.82
CA ARG A 230 -12.82 -5.52 4.49
C ARG A 230 -12.04 -6.45 3.56
N ASN A 231 -12.76 -7.12 2.65
CA ASN A 231 -12.22 -8.07 1.68
C ASN A 231 -11.48 -9.27 2.31
N HIS A 232 -11.86 -9.68 3.52
CA HIS A 232 -11.22 -10.77 4.27
C HIS A 232 -9.74 -10.52 4.59
N LYS A 233 -9.32 -9.24 4.64
CA LYS A 233 -7.98 -8.87 5.12
C LYS A 233 -7.82 -9.25 6.59
N LEU A 234 -6.85 -10.08 6.91
CA LEU A 234 -6.56 -10.48 8.29
C LEU A 234 -5.88 -9.33 9.03
N LEU A 235 -6.61 -8.70 9.96
CA LEU A 235 -6.11 -7.57 10.75
C LEU A 235 -5.43 -8.05 12.03
N PHE A 236 -5.95 -9.14 12.59
CA PHE A 236 -5.58 -9.61 13.92
C PHE A 236 -5.81 -11.10 14.05
N GLN A 237 -4.95 -11.79 14.78
CA GLN A 237 -5.20 -13.15 15.25
C GLN A 237 -4.50 -13.33 16.59
N ARG A 238 -5.10 -14.11 17.50
CA ARG A 238 -4.51 -14.38 18.81
C ARG A 238 -5.01 -15.69 19.38
N SER A 239 -4.15 -16.35 20.13
CA SER A 239 -4.50 -17.46 21.01
C SER A 239 -4.20 -17.05 22.44
N LEU A 240 -5.23 -16.97 23.28
CA LEU A 240 -5.11 -16.63 24.68
C LEU A 240 -4.79 -17.88 25.48
N GLN A 241 -3.72 -17.82 26.27
CA GLN A 241 -3.25 -18.94 27.09
C GLN A 241 -3.56 -18.72 28.59
N SER A 242 -3.94 -17.51 28.99
CA SER A 242 -4.36 -17.15 30.35
C SER A 242 -5.75 -16.51 30.37
N ALA A 243 -6.46 -16.70 31.48
CA ALA A 243 -7.83 -16.22 31.69
C ALA A 243 -7.89 -14.75 32.14
N ASP A 244 -6.96 -13.91 31.67
CA ASP A 244 -6.86 -12.51 32.06
C ASP A 244 -7.86 -11.64 31.30
N SER A 245 -8.27 -10.53 31.91
CA SER A 245 -9.04 -9.50 31.23
C SER A 245 -8.14 -8.68 30.30
N LEU A 246 -8.35 -8.80 28.99
CA LEU A 246 -7.49 -8.20 27.97
C LEU A 246 -8.26 -7.24 27.07
N HIS A 247 -7.58 -6.16 26.66
CA HIS A 247 -8.13 -5.16 25.75
C HIS A 247 -7.28 -5.05 24.48
N PHE A 248 -7.92 -5.20 23.31
CA PHE A 248 -7.26 -5.10 22.01
C PHE A 248 -7.85 -3.98 21.16
N PRO A 249 -7.08 -2.92 20.86
CA PRO A 249 -7.47 -1.95 19.84
C PRO A 249 -7.20 -2.53 18.45
N ILE A 250 -8.25 -2.67 17.64
CA ILE A 250 -8.15 -3.12 16.25
C ILE A 250 -7.83 -1.89 15.39
N THR A 251 -6.68 -1.95 14.73
CA THR A 251 -6.18 -0.90 13.82
C THR A 251 -5.78 -1.51 12.49
N ASP A 252 -5.63 -0.68 11.47
CA ASP A 252 -5.25 -1.17 10.13
C ASP A 252 -3.78 -1.64 10.15
N CYS A 253 -3.45 -2.53 9.23
CA CYS A 253 -2.12 -3.09 9.09
C CYS A 253 -1.69 -3.05 7.62
N TYR A 254 -0.39 -3.00 7.36
CA TYR A 254 0.15 -3.02 6.03
C TYR A 254 0.13 -4.45 5.51
N GLU A 255 -0.50 -4.62 4.36
CA GLU A 255 -0.37 -5.81 3.53
C GLU A 255 0.04 -5.30 2.15
N GLU A 256 1.09 -5.88 1.59
CA GLU A 256 1.53 -5.50 0.27
C GLU A 256 0.42 -5.82 -0.75
N PRO A 257 0.04 -4.87 -1.62
CA PRO A 257 -0.93 -5.13 -2.68
C PRO A 257 -0.51 -6.33 -3.52
N GLN A 258 -1.24 -7.44 -3.38
CA GLN A 258 -1.05 -8.61 -4.25
C GLN A 258 -1.41 -8.21 -5.69
N PRO A 259 -0.69 -8.73 -6.71
CA PRO A 259 -1.11 -8.55 -8.09
C PRO A 259 -2.57 -9.01 -8.23
N LEU A 260 -3.44 -8.16 -8.78
CA LEU A 260 -4.91 -8.33 -8.79
C LEU A 260 -5.41 -9.55 -9.57
N ALA A 261 -4.52 -10.41 -10.07
CA ALA A 261 -4.88 -11.64 -10.71
C ALA A 261 -4.12 -12.81 -10.09
N GLN A 262 -4.87 -13.60 -9.33
CA GLN A 262 -4.59 -15.02 -9.27
C GLN A 262 -4.74 -15.58 -10.70
N ALA A 263 -3.74 -16.31 -11.15
CA ALA A 263 -3.77 -17.06 -12.40
C ALA A 263 -5.04 -17.94 -12.44
N LEU A 264 -5.96 -17.65 -13.37
CA LEU A 264 -7.07 -18.58 -13.65
C LEU A 264 -6.53 -19.66 -14.58
N SER A 265 -6.04 -20.76 -14.01
CA SER A 265 -5.62 -21.91 -14.81
C SER A 265 -6.83 -22.74 -15.24
N TYR A 266 -7.18 -22.70 -16.53
CA TYR A 266 -8.11 -23.65 -17.13
C TYR A 266 -7.33 -24.71 -17.93
N SER A 267 -7.66 -25.98 -17.69
CA SER A 267 -7.07 -27.14 -18.37
C SER A 267 -8.16 -27.83 -19.18
N LEU A 268 -8.05 -27.84 -20.51
CA LEU A 268 -8.83 -28.70 -21.40
C LEU A 268 -7.90 -29.74 -22.07
N ARG A 269 -8.37 -30.99 -22.15
CA ARG A 269 -7.65 -32.11 -22.78
C ARG A 269 -8.35 -32.53 -24.07
N SER A 270 -7.57 -32.78 -25.13
CA SER A 270 -8.01 -33.42 -26.38
C SER A 270 -6.87 -34.27 -26.97
N LYS A 271 -7.21 -35.29 -27.78
CA LYS A 271 -6.34 -36.36 -28.29
C LYS A 271 -5.43 -35.99 -29.48
N GLY A 272 -5.27 -34.72 -29.87
CA GLY A 272 -4.44 -34.38 -31.05
C GLY A 272 -3.84 -32.99 -31.10
N ALA A 273 -4.49 -31.99 -30.49
CA ALA A 273 -3.97 -30.66 -30.15
C ALA A 273 -5.11 -29.88 -29.49
N SER A 274 -4.81 -28.87 -28.66
CA SER A 274 -5.80 -27.89 -28.23
C SER A 274 -5.19 -26.51 -28.02
N ILE A 275 -5.78 -25.52 -28.68
CA ILE A 275 -5.72 -24.05 -28.47
C ILE A 275 -7.18 -23.62 -28.80
N ASP A 276 -7.92 -22.75 -28.11
CA ASP A 276 -7.64 -21.40 -27.61
C ASP A 276 -8.76 -21.03 -26.60
N PHE A 277 -8.52 -20.11 -25.66
CA PHE A 277 -9.61 -19.50 -24.88
C PHE A 277 -9.65 -17.99 -25.07
N ARG A 278 -10.79 -17.49 -25.57
CA ARG A 278 -11.20 -16.07 -25.51
C ARG A 278 -12.43 -15.92 -24.64
N TRP A 279 -12.36 -15.27 -23.48
CA TRP A 279 -13.59 -14.84 -22.79
C TRP A 279 -13.53 -13.44 -22.18
N PRO A 280 -14.59 -12.63 -22.39
CA PRO A 280 -14.87 -11.40 -21.66
C PRO A 280 -15.67 -11.70 -20.38
N LEU A 281 -15.54 -10.83 -19.37
CA LEU A 281 -16.49 -10.76 -18.26
C LEU A 281 -17.13 -9.38 -18.23
N ARG A 282 -18.07 -9.14 -19.15
CA ARG A 282 -19.14 -8.16 -18.93
C ARG A 282 -20.37 -8.52 -19.77
N SER A 283 -21.48 -8.66 -19.06
CA SER A 283 -22.84 -8.59 -19.61
C SER A 283 -22.96 -7.39 -20.55
N GLU A 284 -23.42 -7.65 -21.76
CA GLU A 284 -23.99 -6.66 -22.69
C GLU A 284 -23.21 -5.34 -22.83
N ALA A 285 -22.09 -5.32 -23.58
CA ALA A 285 -21.73 -4.21 -24.47
C ALA A 285 -20.39 -4.44 -25.19
N LYS A 286 -20.43 -4.26 -26.51
CA LYS A 286 -19.36 -3.99 -27.50
C LYS A 286 -18.11 -4.88 -27.49
N GLN A 287 -17.85 -5.47 -28.67
CA GLN A 287 -16.68 -6.27 -29.01
C GLN A 287 -15.37 -5.52 -28.66
N ALA A 288 -14.64 -6.03 -27.67
CA ALA A 288 -13.31 -5.54 -27.32
C ALA A 288 -12.33 -5.78 -28.48
N ARG A 289 -11.29 -4.94 -28.62
CA ARG A 289 -10.21 -5.20 -29.59
C ARG A 289 -9.49 -6.50 -29.21
N ASP A 290 -9.39 -7.42 -30.15
CA ASP A 290 -8.58 -8.63 -29.98
C ASP A 290 -7.09 -8.23 -29.90
N GLU A 291 -6.42 -8.57 -28.79
CA GLU A 291 -4.96 -8.58 -28.74
C GLU A 291 -4.47 -9.90 -29.36
N ARG A 292 -3.64 -9.83 -30.40
CA ARG A 292 -3.03 -11.00 -31.05
C ARG A 292 -1.64 -11.25 -30.50
N PHE A 293 -1.36 -12.49 -30.12
CA PHE A 293 -0.02 -12.94 -29.77
C PHE A 293 0.37 -14.13 -30.67
N THR A 294 1.63 -14.16 -31.10
CA THR A 294 2.20 -15.26 -31.89
C THR A 294 3.39 -15.80 -31.13
N MET A 295 3.37 -17.09 -30.84
CA MET A 295 4.48 -17.78 -30.19
C MET A 295 5.08 -18.78 -31.17
N GLY A 296 6.43 -18.79 -31.24
CA GLY A 296 7.18 -19.85 -31.88
C GLY A 296 7.46 -20.96 -30.88
N ILE A 297 6.93 -22.15 -31.12
CA ILE A 297 7.26 -23.37 -30.38
C ILE A 297 8.03 -24.28 -31.33
N SER A 298 9.14 -24.85 -30.87
CA SER A 298 9.85 -25.89 -31.64
C SER A 298 9.01 -27.17 -31.69
N VAL A 299 9.09 -27.92 -32.79
CA VAL A 299 8.35 -29.18 -32.95
C VAL A 299 8.73 -30.15 -31.83
N GLU A 300 10.01 -30.18 -31.43
CA GLU A 300 10.54 -30.99 -30.35
C GLU A 300 9.93 -30.63 -28.98
N SER A 301 9.70 -29.33 -28.73
CA SER A 301 9.04 -28.83 -27.52
C SER A 301 7.56 -29.22 -27.45
N MET A 302 6.90 -29.52 -28.58
CA MET A 302 5.51 -30.01 -28.59
C MET A 302 5.41 -31.51 -28.25
N TYR A 303 6.47 -32.29 -28.51
CA TYR A 303 6.52 -33.73 -28.22
C TYR A 303 6.88 -34.07 -26.77
N ARG A 304 7.45 -33.11 -26.02
CA ARG A 304 7.70 -33.24 -24.58
C ARG A 304 6.59 -32.53 -23.81
N ASP A 305 6.30 -32.97 -22.58
CA ASP A 305 5.40 -32.23 -21.69
C ASP A 305 5.94 -30.81 -21.50
N LEU A 306 5.21 -29.83 -22.03
CA LEU A 306 5.61 -28.43 -22.03
C LEU A 306 4.75 -27.68 -21.01
N ASN A 307 5.41 -27.25 -19.94
CA ASN A 307 4.82 -26.33 -18.97
C ASN A 307 5.40 -24.95 -19.22
N GLN A 308 4.65 -24.09 -19.91
CA GLN A 308 5.05 -22.70 -20.14
C GLN A 308 4.12 -21.74 -19.40
N THR A 309 4.74 -20.80 -18.72
CA THR A 309 4.06 -19.72 -18.01
C THR A 309 4.19 -18.45 -18.83
N PHE A 310 3.06 -17.87 -19.21
CA PHE A 310 3.04 -16.62 -19.91
C PHE A 310 2.66 -15.51 -18.94
N THR A 311 3.15 -14.32 -19.22
CA THR A 311 2.80 -13.15 -18.45
C THR A 311 2.42 -12.04 -19.39
N TRP A 312 1.24 -11.47 -19.19
CA TRP A 312 0.72 -10.42 -20.03
C TRP A 312 -0.06 -9.40 -19.20
N SER A 313 -0.25 -8.21 -19.74
CA SER A 313 -0.82 -7.08 -19.01
C SER A 313 -1.89 -6.40 -19.86
N ARG A 314 -3.16 -6.57 -19.50
CA ARG A 314 -4.30 -5.85 -20.12
C ARG A 314 -4.97 -4.91 -19.15
N ASP A 315 -5.61 -3.88 -19.70
CA ASP A 315 -6.50 -3.02 -18.91
C ASP A 315 -7.75 -3.81 -18.56
N ILE A 316 -8.06 -3.92 -17.27
CA ILE A 316 -9.33 -4.46 -16.78
C ILE A 316 -10.01 -3.44 -15.87
N ASP A 317 -11.35 -3.49 -15.79
CA ASP A 317 -12.07 -2.80 -14.73
C ASP A 317 -11.45 -3.18 -13.38
N CYS A 318 -11.16 -2.19 -12.54
CA CYS A 318 -10.64 -2.49 -11.21
C CYS A 318 -11.70 -3.24 -10.40
N PRO A 319 -11.46 -4.52 -10.06
CA PRO A 319 -12.43 -5.34 -9.37
C PRO A 319 -12.73 -4.78 -7.98
N TYR A 320 -11.73 -4.18 -7.33
CA TYR A 320 -11.90 -3.47 -6.06
C TYR A 320 -12.81 -2.25 -6.21
N CYS A 321 -12.57 -1.39 -7.21
CA CYS A 321 -13.36 -0.18 -7.45
C CYS A 321 -14.82 -0.53 -7.82
N LYS A 322 -15.02 -1.57 -8.63
CA LYS A 322 -16.35 -2.09 -8.98
C LYS A 322 -17.10 -2.66 -7.78
N ALA A 323 -16.44 -3.48 -6.96
CA ALA A 323 -17.04 -4.05 -5.75
C ALA A 323 -17.37 -2.98 -4.70
N GLU A 324 -16.47 -1.99 -4.51
CA GLU A 324 -16.68 -0.84 -3.63
C GLU A 324 -17.91 -0.03 -4.02
N LEU A 325 -17.97 0.39 -5.29
CA LEU A 325 -19.04 1.24 -5.79
C LEU A 325 -20.39 0.51 -5.79
N ASN A 326 -20.40 -0.81 -6.01
CA ASN A 326 -21.62 -1.61 -5.91
C ASN A 326 -22.15 -1.70 -4.48
N ARG A 327 -21.27 -1.83 -3.47
CA ARG A 327 -21.69 -1.93 -2.06
C ARG A 327 -22.05 -0.56 -1.46
N ASN A 328 -21.22 0.45 -1.69
CA ASN A 328 -21.27 1.73 -0.95
C ASN A 328 -21.50 2.97 -1.83
N GLY A 329 -21.46 2.81 -3.16
CA GLY A 329 -21.60 3.92 -4.11
C GLY A 329 -23.04 4.40 -4.24
N LEU A 330 -23.20 5.69 -4.54
CA LEU A 330 -24.48 6.30 -4.89
C LEU A 330 -24.74 6.13 -6.39
N PRO A 331 -26.01 5.99 -6.83
CA PRO A 331 -26.32 5.99 -8.25
C PRO A 331 -25.80 7.28 -8.89
N CYS A 332 -25.11 7.14 -10.01
CA CYS A 332 -24.59 8.28 -10.75
C CYS A 332 -25.75 9.13 -11.25
N ARG A 333 -25.81 10.38 -10.79
CA ARG A 333 -26.89 11.34 -11.13
C ARG A 333 -26.90 11.71 -12.61
N ARG A 334 -25.77 11.58 -13.30
CA ARG A 334 -25.63 11.98 -14.71
C ARG A 334 -26.19 10.93 -15.68
N CYS A 335 -25.99 9.65 -15.40
CA CYS A 335 -26.53 8.55 -16.20
C CYS A 335 -27.69 7.82 -15.51
N ASN A 336 -28.21 8.32 -14.38
CA ASN A 336 -29.25 7.69 -13.56
C ASN A 336 -28.99 6.21 -13.28
N GLY A 337 -27.76 5.86 -12.89
CA GLY A 337 -27.41 4.47 -12.60
C GLY A 337 -27.06 3.60 -13.80
N LYS A 338 -27.30 4.06 -15.03
CA LYS A 338 -27.13 3.23 -16.24
C LYS A 338 -25.68 3.00 -16.68
N GLY A 339 -24.75 3.86 -16.26
CA GLY A 339 -23.35 3.82 -16.69
C GLY A 339 -23.09 4.41 -18.07
N THR A 340 -24.13 4.61 -18.88
CA THR A 340 -24.02 5.12 -20.26
C THR A 340 -24.87 6.35 -20.51
N GLU A 341 -24.44 7.18 -21.46
CA GLU A 341 -25.15 8.34 -21.98
C GLU A 341 -25.46 8.11 -23.47
N ARG A 342 -26.71 8.41 -23.87
CA ARG A 342 -27.13 8.34 -25.27
C ARG A 342 -27.22 9.74 -25.84
N VAL A 343 -26.46 10.00 -26.89
CA VAL A 343 -26.47 11.26 -27.62
C VAL A 343 -26.98 10.98 -29.04
N ALA A 344 -28.10 11.59 -29.40
CA ALA A 344 -28.63 11.55 -30.75
C ALA A 344 -28.09 12.75 -31.54
N HIS A 345 -27.36 12.48 -32.63
CA HIS A 345 -26.90 13.52 -33.54
C HIS A 345 -27.14 13.09 -34.98
N ARG A 346 -27.85 13.93 -35.76
CA ARG A 346 -28.14 13.71 -37.19
C ARG A 346 -28.73 12.33 -37.50
N GLY A 347 -29.74 11.90 -36.74
CA GLY A 347 -30.41 10.61 -36.95
C GLY A 347 -29.62 9.38 -36.50
N VAL A 348 -28.40 9.55 -35.97
CA VAL A 348 -27.60 8.47 -35.39
C VAL A 348 -27.60 8.62 -33.87
N THR A 349 -28.05 7.57 -33.16
CA THR A 349 -27.92 7.50 -31.70
C THR A 349 -26.62 6.81 -31.34
N MET A 350 -25.73 7.54 -30.69
CA MET A 350 -24.47 7.00 -30.18
C MET A 350 -24.56 6.87 -28.66
N GLU A 351 -24.15 5.70 -28.17
CA GLU A 351 -24.08 5.41 -26.74
C GLU A 351 -22.61 5.44 -26.29
N PHE A 352 -22.34 6.33 -25.34
CA PHE A 352 -21.03 6.60 -24.75
C PHE A 352 -21.01 6.19 -23.28
N GLU A 353 -19.83 5.84 -22.77
CA GLU A 353 -19.64 5.67 -21.34
C GLU A 353 -19.84 7.01 -20.62
N CYS A 354 -20.58 7.01 -19.52
CA CYS A 354 -20.81 8.21 -18.74
C CYS A 354 -19.47 8.70 -18.14
N PRO A 355 -19.00 9.91 -18.47
CA PRO A 355 -17.68 10.40 -18.07
C PRO A 355 -17.56 10.65 -16.55
N LEU A 356 -18.68 10.62 -15.83
CA LEU A 356 -18.72 10.84 -14.38
C LEU A 356 -18.61 9.54 -13.57
N CYS A 357 -18.96 8.40 -14.16
CA CYS A 357 -18.92 7.10 -13.48
C CYS A 357 -18.20 6.01 -14.28
N HIS A 358 -17.65 6.34 -15.45
CA HIS A 358 -16.87 5.47 -16.33
C HIS A 358 -17.52 4.10 -16.56
N GLY A 359 -18.81 4.09 -16.93
CA GLY A 359 -19.53 2.85 -17.21
C GLY A 359 -20.01 2.07 -15.98
N VAL A 360 -19.65 2.46 -14.75
CA VAL A 360 -20.05 1.74 -13.53
C VAL A 360 -21.49 2.05 -13.12
N GLY A 361 -21.99 3.24 -13.47
CA GLY A 361 -23.33 3.70 -13.08
C GLY A 361 -23.43 4.17 -11.62
N ARG A 362 -22.35 4.08 -10.83
CA ARG A 362 -22.31 4.52 -9.42
C ARG A 362 -21.06 5.36 -9.16
N VAL A 363 -21.15 6.28 -8.20
CA VAL A 363 -20.06 7.18 -7.78
C VAL A 363 -19.83 7.10 -6.27
N SER A 364 -18.61 7.33 -5.83
CA SER A 364 -18.28 7.31 -4.39
C SER A 364 -18.96 8.45 -3.64
N LYS A 365 -19.39 8.20 -2.40
CA LYS A 365 -19.96 9.22 -1.49
C LYS A 365 -18.94 10.31 -1.09
N ARG A 366 -17.64 10.01 -1.20
CA ARG A 366 -16.56 10.94 -0.88
C ARG A 366 -15.85 11.35 -2.17
N SER A 367 -15.71 12.65 -2.39
CA SER A 367 -14.95 13.26 -3.49
C SER A 367 -13.44 12.96 -3.46
N SER A 368 -12.96 12.29 -2.40
CA SER A 368 -11.54 12.00 -2.14
C SER A 368 -11.21 10.50 -2.05
N PHE A 369 -12.11 9.61 -2.49
CA PHE A 369 -11.82 8.17 -2.47
C PHE A 369 -10.79 7.81 -3.54
N SER A 370 -9.52 7.68 -3.12
CA SER A 370 -8.44 7.10 -3.91
C SER A 370 -8.40 5.61 -3.66
N CYS A 371 -8.73 4.80 -4.66
CA CYS A 371 -8.55 3.36 -4.54
C CYS A 371 -7.05 3.02 -4.38
N PRO A 372 -6.66 2.14 -3.44
CA PRO A 372 -5.27 1.74 -3.30
C PRO A 372 -4.72 0.98 -4.54
N TYR A 373 -5.59 0.43 -5.38
CA TYR A 373 -5.24 -0.33 -6.59
C TYR A 373 -5.40 0.45 -7.90
N CYS A 374 -6.46 1.25 -8.02
CA CYS A 374 -6.81 1.98 -9.25
C CYS A 374 -6.73 3.50 -9.09
N ASN A 375 -6.45 4.01 -7.89
CA ASN A 375 -6.55 5.41 -7.53
C ASN A 375 -7.91 6.01 -7.97
N VAL A 376 -7.91 6.94 -8.93
CA VAL A 376 -9.11 7.56 -9.54
C VAL A 376 -9.44 7.01 -10.93
N LEU A 377 -8.72 6.00 -11.40
CA LEU A 377 -8.77 5.54 -12.79
C LEU A 377 -9.87 4.54 -13.06
N PHE A 378 -10.39 3.87 -12.03
CA PHE A 378 -11.41 2.81 -12.14
C PHE A 378 -10.98 1.58 -12.96
N PHE A 379 -9.85 1.62 -13.65
CA PHE A 379 -9.21 0.52 -14.37
C PHE A 379 -7.81 0.27 -13.79
N ILE A 380 -7.31 -0.94 -13.98
CA ILE A 380 -5.97 -1.37 -13.58
C ILE A 380 -5.38 -2.16 -14.74
N ARG A 381 -4.06 -2.14 -14.88
CA ARG A 381 -3.33 -3.00 -15.82
C ARG A 381 -2.55 -4.08 -15.07
N PRO A 382 -3.23 -5.09 -14.49
CA PRO A 382 -2.57 -6.12 -13.72
C PRO A 382 -1.68 -6.96 -14.62
N ARG A 383 -0.58 -7.40 -14.03
CA ARG A 383 0.25 -8.46 -14.60
C ARG A 383 -0.50 -9.79 -14.40
N LEU A 384 -1.14 -10.28 -15.45
CA LEU A 384 -1.81 -11.58 -15.49
C LEU A 384 -0.74 -12.64 -15.77
N ILE A 385 -0.50 -13.54 -14.83
CA ILE A 385 0.36 -14.69 -15.05
C ILE A 385 -0.55 -15.87 -15.35
N ASP A 386 -0.61 -16.29 -16.60
CA ASP A 386 -1.37 -17.48 -16.97
C ASP A 386 -0.41 -18.64 -17.18
N ARG A 387 -0.69 -19.76 -16.51
CA ARG A 387 0.08 -20.99 -16.66
C ARG A 387 -0.64 -21.90 -17.63
N ILE A 388 -0.03 -22.15 -18.79
CA ILE A 388 -0.55 -23.11 -19.75
C ILE A 388 0.29 -24.39 -19.61
N ARG A 389 -0.35 -25.47 -19.18
CA ARG A 389 0.24 -26.81 -19.23
C ARG A 389 -0.26 -27.51 -20.48
N MET A 390 0.66 -27.84 -21.37
CA MET A 390 0.40 -28.66 -22.55
C MET A 390 0.94 -30.06 -22.27
N PHE A 391 0.05 -31.05 -22.31
CA PHE A 391 0.41 -32.46 -22.17
C PHE A 391 0.37 -33.10 -23.55
N SER A 392 1.41 -33.87 -23.88
CA SER A 392 1.45 -34.66 -25.10
C SER A 392 1.04 -36.10 -24.75
N THR A 393 -0.08 -36.58 -25.27
CA THR A 393 -0.40 -38.01 -25.17
C THR A 393 0.45 -38.74 -26.21
N LYS A 394 1.39 -39.57 -25.74
CA LYS A 394 2.09 -40.54 -26.60
C LYS A 394 1.04 -41.39 -27.35
N TRP A 395 1.19 -41.48 -28.66
CA TRP A 395 0.42 -42.36 -29.54
C TRP A 395 0.91 -43.80 -29.41
#